data_AF-A0A971CDZ2-F1
#
_entry.id   AF-A0A971CDZ2-F1
#
_cell.length_a   1.000
_cell.length_b   1.000
_cell.length_c   1.000
_cell.angle_alpha   90.00
_cell.angle_beta   90.00
_cell.angle_gamma   90.00
#
_symmetry.space_group_name_H-M   'P 1'
#
loop_
_entity.id
_entity.type
_entity.pdbx_description
1 polymer ?
#
loop_
_entity_poly.entity_id
_entity_poly.type
_entity_poly.pdbx_seq_one_letter_code
_entity_poly.pdbx_strand_id
1 'polypeptide(L)' 'MQKTFGDLRREAGFDTQEKFCASSGYSRSAVAKWEVGRSFPRASALKAVAALLGVTADDILTAIYAARQAAQVDR' A
#
# COMPACT_ATOMS: atom_id res chain seq x y z
N MET A 1 12.57 -5.80 9.94
CA MET A 1 11.10 -5.59 9.82
C MET A 1 10.72 -5.74 8.36
N GLN A 2 9.61 -6.43 8.07
CA GLN A 2 9.05 -6.51 6.72
C GLN A 2 8.49 -5.12 6.35
N LYS A 3 8.62 -4.70 5.08
CA LYS A 3 8.13 -3.39 4.61
C LYS A 3 6.60 -3.35 4.61
N THR A 4 6.02 -2.21 4.96
CA THR A 4 4.59 -1.92 4.82
C THR A 4 4.29 -1.22 3.50
N PHE A 5 3.01 -1.17 3.10
CA PHE A 5 2.62 -0.41 1.90
C PHE A 5 3.03 1.07 2.01
N GLY A 6 2.98 1.64 3.22
CA GLY A 6 3.40 3.02 3.47
C GLY A 6 4.91 3.23 3.34
N ASP A 7 5.73 2.19 3.54
CA ASP A 7 7.16 2.23 3.23
C ASP A 7 7.37 2.25 1.71
N LEU A 8 6.73 1.34 0.97
CA LEU A 8 6.82 1.29 -0.49
C LEU A 8 6.40 2.61 -1.15
N ARG A 9 5.32 3.23 -0.65
CA ARG A 9 4.87 4.55 -1.11
C ARG A 9 5.93 5.64 -0.91
N ARG A 10 6.57 5.68 0.25
CA ARG A 10 7.59 6.68 0.57
C ARG A 10 8.87 6.44 -0.23
N GLU A 11 9.28 5.19 -0.41
CA GLU A 11 10.43 4.83 -1.24
C GLU A 11 10.24 5.21 -2.72
N ALA A 12 9.00 5.17 -3.22
CA ALA A 12 8.65 5.65 -4.56
C ALA A 12 8.53 7.19 -4.67
N GLY A 13 8.87 7.95 -3.62
CA GLY A 13 8.89 9.42 -3.63
C GLY A 13 7.55 10.08 -3.29
N PHE A 14 6.56 9.32 -2.83
CA PHE A 14 5.28 9.88 -2.37
C PHE A 14 5.30 10.03 -0.85
N ASP A 15 5.74 11.18 -0.34
CA ASP A 15 5.87 11.41 1.11
C ASP A 15 4.53 11.30 1.86
N THR A 16 3.43 11.74 1.22
CA THR A 16 2.09 11.74 1.81
C THR A 16 1.11 10.87 1.03
N GLN A 17 0.04 10.45 1.70
CA GLN A 17 -1.07 9.76 1.03
C GLN A 17 -1.72 10.67 -0.01
N GLU A 18 -1.85 11.99 0.26
CA GLU A 18 -2.43 12.93 -0.71
C GLU A 18 -1.63 12.97 -2.02
N LYS A 19 -0.29 13.05 -1.97
CA LYS A 19 0.57 13.04 -3.17
C LYS A 19 0.37 11.77 -4.00
N PHE A 20 0.30 10.61 -3.32
CA PHE A 20 0.05 9.34 -3.98
C PHE A 20 -1.36 9.25 -4.57
N CYS A 21 -2.38 9.74 -3.85
CA CYS A 21 -3.76 9.77 -4.35
C CYS A 21 -3.90 10.65 -5.59
N ALA A 22 -3.25 11.82 -5.59
CA ALA A 22 -3.24 12.72 -6.74
C ALA A 22 -2.63 12.07 -7.99
N SER A 23 -1.63 11.20 -7.82
CA SER A 23 -0.95 10.50 -8.93
C SER A 23 -1.65 9.22 -9.35
N SER A 24 -2.24 8.48 -8.41
CA SER A 24 -2.86 7.17 -8.66
C SER A 24 -4.36 7.23 -8.97
N GLY A 25 -5.03 8.34 -8.61
CA GLY A 25 -6.49 8.48 -8.71
C GLY A 25 -7.28 7.69 -7.67
N TYR A 26 -6.63 6.98 -6.74
CA TYR A 26 -7.30 6.27 -5.65
C TYR A 26 -7.64 7.22 -4.49
N SER A 27 -8.69 6.89 -3.75
CA SER A 27 -9.08 7.70 -2.58
C SER A 27 -8.13 7.48 -1.41
N ARG A 28 -7.91 8.53 -0.62
CA ARG A 28 -7.12 8.46 0.62
C ARG A 28 -7.64 7.40 1.59
N SER A 29 -8.96 7.18 1.63
CA SER A 29 -9.56 6.12 2.46
C SER A 29 -9.15 4.71 2.01
N ALA A 30 -9.07 4.47 0.70
CA ALA A 30 -8.60 3.18 0.17
C ALA A 30 -7.12 2.97 0.54
N VAL A 31 -6.28 3.98 0.27
CA VAL A 31 -4.83 3.93 0.57
C VAL A 31 -4.57 3.71 2.06
N ALA A 32 -5.26 4.45 2.93
CA ALA A 32 -5.13 4.29 4.37
C ALA A 32 -5.47 2.85 4.82
N LYS A 33 -6.53 2.25 4.27
CA LYS A 33 -6.89 0.86 4.60
C LYS A 33 -5.86 -0.16 4.13
N TRP A 34 -5.21 0.08 2.99
CA TRP A 34 -4.12 -0.77 2.49
C TRP A 34 -2.90 -0.68 3.41
N GLU A 35 -2.52 0.54 3.82
CA GLU A 35 -1.36 0.78 4.69
C GLU A 35 -1.47 0.09 6.04
N VAL A 36 -2.69 -0.05 6.59
CA VAL A 36 -2.92 -0.74 7.87
C VAL A 36 -3.43 -2.18 7.72
N GLY A 37 -3.38 -2.77 6.52
CA GLY A 37 -3.79 -4.16 6.32
C GLY A 37 -5.29 -4.46 6.46
N ARG A 38 -6.15 -3.41 6.50
CA ARG A 38 -7.60 -3.54 6.66
C ARG A 38 -8.30 -4.00 5.38
N SER A 39 -7.75 -3.71 4.21
CA SER A 39 -8.25 -4.20 2.92
C SER A 39 -7.11 -4.35 1.91
N PHE A 40 -7.39 -5.01 0.80
CA PHE A 40 -6.46 -5.17 -0.32
C PHE A 40 -6.95 -4.37 -1.55
N PRO A 41 -6.04 -3.86 -2.39
CA PRO A 41 -6.40 -3.36 -3.70
C PRO A 41 -6.96 -4.50 -4.57
N ARG A 42 -7.99 -4.21 -5.38
CA ARG A 42 -8.47 -5.15 -6.40
C ARG A 42 -7.40 -5.42 -7.46
N ALA A 43 -7.52 -6.52 -8.21
CA ALA A 43 -6.51 -6.93 -9.20
C ALA A 43 -6.09 -5.84 -10.20
N SER A 44 -7.04 -5.03 -10.70
CA SER A 44 -6.72 -3.92 -11.60
C SER A 44 -5.94 -2.80 -10.91
N ALA A 45 -6.25 -2.52 -9.64
CA ALA A 45 -5.55 -1.53 -8.84
C ALA A 45 -4.16 -2.01 -8.43
N LEU A 46 -4.02 -3.29 -8.11
CA LEU A 46 -2.75 -3.89 -7.78
C LEU A 46 -1.71 -3.70 -8.91
N LYS A 47 -2.12 -3.95 -10.16
CA LYS A 47 -1.26 -3.71 -11.34
C LYS A 47 -0.90 -2.23 -11.52
N ALA A 48 -1.87 -1.34 -11.41
CA ALA A 48 -1.65 0.10 -11.59
C ALA A 48 -0.72 0.68 -10.50
N VAL A 49 -0.92 0.28 -9.25
CA VAL A 49 -0.10 0.70 -8.12
C VAL A 49 1.31 0.12 -8.22
N ALA A 50 1.46 -1.14 -8.61
CA ALA A 50 2.77 -1.78 -8.84
C ALA A 50 3.59 -0.98 -9.86
N ALA A 51 2.99 -0.65 -11.00
CA ALA A 51 3.63 0.18 -12.02
C ALA A 51 4.00 1.58 -11.51
N LEU A 52 3.10 2.23 -10.76
CA LEU A 52 3.34 3.58 -10.22
C LEU A 52 4.45 3.62 -9.16
N LEU A 53 4.55 2.57 -8.34
CA LEU A 53 5.54 2.46 -7.27
C LEU A 53 6.87 1.85 -7.74
N GLY A 54 6.93 1.29 -8.95
CA GLY A 54 8.12 0.60 -9.45
C GLY A 54 8.41 -0.72 -8.74
N VAL A 55 7.38 -1.41 -8.24
CA VAL A 55 7.49 -2.68 -7.50
C VAL A 55 6.60 -3.76 -8.13
N THR A 56 6.67 -5.00 -7.64
CA THR A 56 5.80 -6.07 -8.10
C THR A 56 4.45 -6.08 -7.37
N ALA A 57 3.47 -6.79 -7.95
CA ALA A 57 2.22 -7.06 -7.27
C ALA A 57 2.42 -7.87 -5.97
N ASP A 58 3.41 -8.76 -5.94
CA ASP A 58 3.73 -9.56 -4.76
C ASP A 58 4.29 -8.70 -3.63
N ASP A 59 5.18 -7.74 -3.94
CA ASP A 59 5.71 -6.80 -2.95
C ASP A 59 4.58 -6.04 -2.23
N ILE A 60 3.57 -5.59 -2.99
CA ILE A 60 2.39 -4.92 -2.44
C ILE A 60 1.60 -5.86 -1.52
N LEU A 61 1.33 -7.09 -1.97
CA LEU A 61 0.56 -8.05 -1.18
C LEU A 61 1.30 -8.40 0.11
N THR A 62 2.59 -8.73 0.01
CA THR A 62 3.48 -9.01 1.14
C THR A 62 3.47 -7.85 2.14
N ALA A 63 3.55 -6.61 1.65
CA ALA A 63 3.54 -5.43 2.50
C ALA A 63 2.20 -5.17 3.21
N ILE A 64 1.07 -5.48 2.57
CA ILE A 64 -0.26 -5.39 3.19
C ILE A 64 -0.45 -6.54 4.20
N TYR A 65 0.05 -7.74 3.90
CA TYR A 65 0.03 -8.87 4.84
C TYR A 65 0.86 -8.56 6.10
N ALA A 66 2.04 -7.96 5.95
CA ALA A 66 2.87 -7.54 7.07
C ALA A 66 2.11 -6.59 8.02
N ALA A 67 1.46 -5.56 7.45
CA ALA A 67 0.65 -4.61 8.22
C ALA A 67 -0.55 -5.28 8.92
N ARG A 68 -1.20 -6.22 8.23
CA ARG A 68 -2.33 -6.98 8.79
C ARG A 68 -1.91 -7.87 9.96
N GLN A 69 -0.78 -8.55 9.85
CA GLN A 69 -0.24 -9.41 10.90
C GLN A 69 0.12 -8.59 12.13
N ALA A 70 0.78 -7.44 11.96
CA ALA A 70 1.07 -6.53 13.06
C ALA A 70 -0.21 -6.12 13.82
N ALA A 71 -1.29 -5.78 13.09
CA ALA A 71 -2.57 -5.41 13.69
C ALA A 71 -3.32 -6.58 14.38
N GLN A 72 -2.97 -7.84 14.08
CA GLN A 72 -3.57 -9.02 14.72
C GLN A 72 -2.86 -9.41 16.03
N VAL A 73 -1.57 -9.08 16.16
CA VAL A 73 -0.76 -9.39 17.35
C VAL A 73 -1.05 -8.43 18.51
N ASP A 74 -1.52 -7.21 18.22
CA ASP A 74 -1.91 -6.20 19.23
C ASP A 74 -3.31 -6.44 19.86
N ARG A 75 -3.89 -7.64 19.74
CA ARG A 75 -5.24 -8.01 20.25
C ARG A 75 -5.18 -9.10 21.29
#